data_AF-A0A3B9GUF3-F1
#
_entry.id   AF-A0A3B9GUF3-F1
#
_cell.length_a   1.000
_cell.length_b   1.000
_cell.length_c   1.000
_cell.angle_alpha   90.00
_cell.angle_beta   90.00
_cell.angle_gamma   90.00
#
_symmetry.space_group_name_H-M   'P 1'
#
loop_
_entity.id
_entity.type
_entity.pdbx_description
1 polymer ?
#
loop_
_entity_poly.entity_id
_entity_poly.type
_entity_poly.pdbx_seq_one_letter_code
_entity_poly.pdbx_strand_id
1 'polypeptide(L)'
;ANMNYSISNTAEYGEYVSGPRIVDSEAKANMKKVLEDIQNGTFARNWVLENQAGAPGFNAMRQRMNSHPIEEVGEKLRGMMHWAQNDRLVDKSR
;
A
#
# COMPACT_ATOMS: atom_id res chain seq x y z
N ALA A 1 16.17 -10.01 -12.21
CA ALA A 1 16.96 -9.87 -13.45
C ALA A 1 16.10 -9.39 -14.62
N ASN A 2 14.93 -9.99 -14.89
CA ASN A 2 14.09 -9.55 -16.02
C ASN A 2 13.61 -8.09 -15.91
N MET A 3 13.36 -7.59 -14.68
CA MET A 3 12.94 -6.19 -14.47
C MET A 3 14.07 -5.20 -14.81
N ASN A 4 15.26 -5.35 -14.22
CA ASN A 4 16.41 -4.47 -14.47
C ASN A 4 16.86 -4.51 -15.95
N TYR A 5 16.77 -5.68 -16.60
CA TYR A 5 17.02 -5.80 -18.04
C TYR A 5 15.99 -5.06 -18.91
N SER A 6 14.76 -4.85 -18.43
CA SER A 6 13.68 -4.22 -19.19
C SER A 6 13.63 -2.70 -19.04
N ILE A 7 14.35 -2.13 -18.09
CA ILE A 7 14.41 -0.68 -17.85
C ILE A 7 15.71 -0.10 -18.41
N SER A 8 15.76 1.22 -18.56
CA SER A 8 16.99 1.89 -18.98
C SER A 8 18.11 1.75 -17.95
N ASN A 9 19.37 1.70 -18.38
CA ASN A 9 20.55 1.70 -17.50
C ASN A 9 20.56 2.90 -16.53
N THR A 10 19.98 4.05 -16.92
CA THR A 10 19.84 5.22 -16.04
C THR A 10 18.91 4.93 -14.86
N ALA A 11 17.79 4.24 -15.11
CA ALA A 11 16.86 3.84 -14.07
C ALA A 11 17.47 2.75 -13.17
N GLU A 12 18.18 1.78 -13.75
CA GLU A 12 18.91 0.74 -12.99
C GLU A 12 19.99 1.35 -12.08
N TYR A 13 20.81 2.27 -12.59
CA TYR A 13 21.77 2.99 -11.75
C TYR A 13 21.06 3.76 -10.63
N GLY A 14 19.95 4.43 -10.95
CA GLY A 14 19.10 5.12 -9.99
C GLY A 14 18.58 4.21 -8.88
N GLU A 15 18.11 3.01 -9.22
CA GLU A 15 17.68 1.97 -8.29
C GLU A 15 18.81 1.60 -7.31
N TYR A 16 20.02 1.31 -7.80
CA TYR A 16 21.13 0.88 -6.95
C TYR A 16 21.58 1.96 -5.96
N VAL A 17 21.60 3.23 -6.37
CA VAL A 17 22.06 4.33 -5.51
C VAL A 17 20.97 4.91 -4.62
N SER A 18 19.71 4.84 -5.04
CA SER A 18 18.59 5.47 -4.33
C SER A 18 17.73 4.49 -3.55
N GLY A 19 17.59 3.25 -4.01
CA GLY A 19 16.77 2.21 -3.37
C GLY A 19 17.12 2.02 -1.89
N PRO A 20 18.40 1.77 -1.54
CA PRO A 20 18.82 1.60 -0.15
C PRO A 20 18.67 2.87 0.73
N ARG A 21 18.47 4.05 0.13
CA ARG A 21 18.20 5.30 0.86
C ARG A 21 16.73 5.43 1.27
N ILE A 22 15.83 4.74 0.57
CA ILE A 22 14.39 4.73 0.85
C ILE A 22 14.01 3.51 1.70
N VAL A 23 14.56 2.34 1.37
CA VAL A 23 14.38 1.10 2.13
C VAL A 23 15.71 0.73 2.77
N ASP A 24 15.97 1.31 3.92
CA ASP A 24 17.22 1.19 4.66
C ASP A 24 17.15 0.13 5.78
N SER A 25 18.14 0.13 6.67
CA SER A 25 18.17 -0.78 7.82
C SER A 25 17.07 -0.48 8.84
N GLU A 26 16.60 0.77 8.95
CA GLU A 26 15.48 1.14 9.81
C GLU A 26 14.17 0.56 9.28
N ALA A 27 13.93 0.63 7.96
CA ALA A 27 12.79 -0.02 7.33
C ALA A 27 12.77 -1.53 7.65
N LYS A 28 13.92 -2.22 7.57
CA LYS A 28 14.02 -3.64 7.94
C LYS A 28 13.77 -3.88 9.43
N ALA A 29 14.23 -2.99 10.32
CA ALA A 29 13.97 -3.09 11.75
C ALA A 29 12.47 -2.92 12.05
N ASN A 30 11.80 -1.98 11.38
CA ASN A 30 10.36 -1.79 11.51
C ASN A 30 9.57 -3.00 10.98
N MET A 31 9.99 -3.60 9.86
CA MET A 31 9.41 -4.87 9.38
C MET A 31 9.53 -6.00 10.40
N LYS A 32 10.65 -6.11 11.12
CA LYS A 32 10.81 -7.10 12.19
C LYS A 32 9.87 -6.84 13.36
N LYS A 33 9.71 -5.60 13.80
CA LYS A 33 8.75 -5.25 14.86
C LYS A 33 7.32 -5.62 14.48
N VAL A 34 6.92 -5.32 13.24
CA VAL A 34 5.61 -5.73 12.71
C VAL A 34 5.46 -7.25 12.74
N LEU A 35 6.50 -8.00 12.35
CA LEU A 35 6.48 -9.47 12.42
C LEU A 35 6.37 -9.97 13.87
N GLU A 36 7.09 -9.37 14.81
CA GLU A 36 7.01 -9.69 16.24
C GLU A 36 5.58 -9.48 16.77
N ASP A 37 4.94 -8.35 16.44
CA ASP A 37 3.56 -8.05 16.82
C ASP A 37 2.53 -9.04 16.25
N ILE A 38 2.81 -9.58 15.06
CA ILE A 38 1.99 -10.64 14.47
C ILE A 38 2.22 -11.96 15.23
N GLN A 39 3.48 -12.35 15.42
CA GLN A 39 3.84 -13.64 16.02
C GLN A 39 3.45 -13.75 17.50
N ASN A 40 3.54 -12.65 18.24
CA ASN A 40 3.15 -12.59 19.65
C ASN A 40 1.64 -12.36 19.86
N GLY A 41 0.86 -12.24 18.78
CA GLY A 41 -0.59 -12.08 18.81
C GLY A 41 -1.10 -10.66 19.12
N THR A 42 -0.23 -9.68 19.30
CA THR A 42 -0.61 -8.28 19.56
C THR A 42 -1.46 -7.71 18.44
N PHE A 43 -1.09 -7.93 17.18
CA PHE A 43 -1.85 -7.48 16.02
C PHE A 43 -3.28 -8.05 16.03
N ALA A 44 -3.42 -9.37 16.22
CA ALA A 44 -4.70 -10.04 16.24
C ALA A 44 -5.59 -9.55 17.38
N ARG A 45 -5.03 -9.43 18.60
CA ARG A 45 -5.75 -8.91 19.77
C ARG A 45 -6.27 -7.49 19.51
N ASN A 46 -5.42 -6.59 19.00
CA ASN A 46 -5.80 -5.21 18.72
C ASN A 46 -6.93 -5.15 17.68
N TRP A 47 -6.86 -5.97 16.63
CA TRP A 47 -7.92 -6.03 15.62
C TRP A 47 -9.25 -6.55 16.17
N VAL A 48 -9.24 -7.60 16.99
CA VAL A 48 -10.46 -8.12 17.62
C VAL A 48 -11.11 -7.06 18.51
N LEU A 49 -10.32 -6.39 19.36
CA LEU A 49 -10.83 -5.34 20.26
C LEU A 49 -11.39 -4.15 19.49
N GLU A 50 -10.69 -3.71 18.44
CA GLU A 50 -11.16 -2.64 17.56
C GLU A 50 -12.52 -2.98 16.95
N ASN A 51 -12.72 -4.21 16.47
CA ASN A 51 -14.02 -4.64 15.92
C ASN A 51 -15.10 -4.76 16.98
N GLN A 52 -14.79 -5.28 18.16
CA GLN A 52 -15.73 -5.35 19.28
C GLN A 52 -16.20 -3.95 19.71
N ALA A 53 -15.35 -2.94 19.56
CA ALA A 53 -15.68 -1.53 19.78
C ALA A 53 -16.44 -0.86 18.61
N GLY A 54 -16.77 -1.59 17.54
CA GLY A 54 -17.45 -1.05 16.35
C GLY A 54 -16.52 -0.43 15.30
N ALA A 55 -15.21 -0.73 15.36
CA ALA A 55 -14.18 -0.33 14.41
C ALA A 55 -14.02 1.21 14.16
N PRO A 56 -14.09 2.07 15.19
CA PRO A 56 -14.06 3.53 15.01
C PRO A 56 -12.74 4.05 14.42
N GLY A 57 -11.60 3.57 14.92
CA GLY A 57 -10.28 3.94 14.42
C GLY A 57 -10.05 3.44 13.01
N PHE A 58 -10.46 2.21 12.72
CA PHE A 58 -10.39 1.66 11.37
C PHE A 58 -11.23 2.43 10.36
N ASN A 59 -12.47 2.79 10.71
CA ASN A 59 -13.33 3.60 9.84
C ASN A 59 -12.73 4.99 9.60
N ALA A 60 -12.16 5.62 10.62
CA ALA A 60 -11.46 6.90 10.47
C ALA A 60 -10.22 6.80 9.56
N MET A 61 -9.42 5.74 9.72
CA MET A 61 -8.27 5.47 8.83
C MET A 61 -8.73 5.28 7.38
N ARG A 62 -9.77 4.46 7.17
CA ARG A 62 -10.36 4.24 5.84
C ARG A 62 -10.85 5.53 5.21
N GLN A 63 -11.55 6.38 5.96
CA GLN A 63 -12.03 7.67 5.46
C GLN A 63 -10.87 8.56 5.00
N ARG A 64 -9.80 8.65 5.80
CA ARG A 64 -8.60 9.44 5.45
C ARG A 64 -7.89 8.92 4.19
N MET A 65 -7.81 7.60 4.04
CA MET A 65 -7.23 6.99 2.83
C MET A 65 -8.09 7.29 1.60
N ASN A 66 -9.42 7.17 1.72
CA ASN A 66 -10.36 7.45 0.64
C ASN A 66 -10.37 8.94 0.22
N SER A 67 -10.06 9.85 1.15
CA SER A 67 -9.98 11.28 0.89
C SER A 67 -8.61 11.74 0.38
N HIS A 68 -7.65 10.84 0.15
CA HIS A 68 -6.32 11.22 -0.30
C HIS A 68 -6.39 11.73 -1.76
N PRO A 69 -5.73 12.86 -2.12
CA PRO A 69 -5.84 13.44 -3.46
C PRO A 69 -5.48 12.49 -4.62
N ILE A 70 -4.64 11.49 -4.36
CA ILE A 70 -4.30 10.44 -5.35
C ILE A 70 -5.52 9.66 -5.82
N GLU A 71 -6.53 9.49 -4.97
CA GLU A 71 -7.75 8.75 -5.31
C GLU A 71 -8.61 9.54 -6.31
N GLU A 72 -8.78 10.85 -6.08
CA GLU A 72 -9.53 11.73 -6.99
C GLU A 72 -8.87 11.82 -8.37
N VAL A 73 -7.56 12.07 -8.40
CA VAL A 73 -6.80 12.16 -9.65
C VAL A 73 -6.76 10.79 -10.34
N GLY A 74 -6.52 9.73 -9.58
CA GLY A 74 -6.45 8.37 -10.10
C GLY A 74 -7.78 7.90 -10.71
N GLU A 75 -8.91 8.26 -10.10
CA GLU A 75 -10.25 7.96 -10.64
C GLU A 75 -10.48 8.62 -11.99
N LYS A 76 -10.17 9.91 -12.13
CA LYS A 76 -10.28 10.65 -13.39
C LYS A 76 -9.42 10.02 -14.48
N LEU A 77 -8.15 9.75 -14.18
CA LEU A 77 -7.20 9.15 -15.13
C LEU A 77 -7.65 7.75 -15.56
N ARG A 78 -7.97 6.87 -14.62
CA ARG A 78 -8.43 5.50 -14.92
C ARG A 78 -9.77 5.51 -15.67
N GLY A 79 -10.64 6.49 -15.41
CA GLY A 79 -11.90 6.67 -16.13
C GLY A 79 -11.72 6.92 -17.63
N MET A 80 -10.61 7.55 -18.04
CA MET A 80 -10.28 7.79 -19.46
C MET A 80 -9.60 6.60 -20.14
N MET A 81 -9.17 5.58 -19.39
CA MET A 81 -8.47 4.41 -19.92
C MET A 81 -9.47 3.33 -20.31
N HIS A 82 -9.94 3.32 -21.56
CA HIS A 82 -10.94 2.36 -22.05
C HIS A 82 -10.56 0.89 -21.82
N TRP A 83 -9.28 0.57 -21.93
CA TRP A 83 -8.78 -0.79 -21.67
C TRP A 83 -8.87 -1.20 -20.19
N ALA A 84 -8.82 -0.23 -19.26
CA ALA A 84 -8.87 -0.50 -17.82
C ALA A 84 -10.32 -0.60 -17.29
N GLN A 85 -11.33 -0.21 -18.07
CA GLN A 85 -12.73 -0.31 -17.65
C GLN A 85 -13.26 -1.74 -17.67
N ASN A 86 -12.72 -2.60 -18.53
CA ASN A 86 -13.19 -3.97 -18.74
C ASN A 86 -12.73 -4.95 -17.64
N ASP A 87 -11.68 -4.61 -16.89
CA ASP A 87 -11.05 -5.48 -15.87
C ASP A 87 -11.29 -5.00 -14.44
N ARG A 88 -12.35 -4.22 -14.19
CA ARG A 88 -12.66 -3.73 -12.83
C ARG A 88 -13.08 -4.90 -11.94
N LEU A 89 -12.17 -5.33 -11.06
CA LEU A 89 -12.41 -6.40 -10.06
C LEU A 89 -13.43 -6.02 -8.98
N VAL A 90 -13.70 -4.73 -8.79
CA VAL A 90 -14.62 -4.22 -7.76
C VAL A 90 -15.64 -3.29 -8.40
N ASP A 91 -16.89 -3.73 -8.38
CA ASP A 91 -18.06 -2.92 -8.70
C ASP A 91 -18.40 -2.03 -7.50
N LYS A 92 -18.28 -0.71 -7.67
CA LYS A 92 -18.60 0.29 -6.63
C LYS A 92 -20.07 0.69 -6.62
N SER A 93 -20.91 0.13 -7.49
CA SER A 93 -22.36 0.36 -7.53
C SER A 93 -23.16 -0.55 -6.60
N ARG A 94 -22.48 -1.50 -5.93
CA ARG A 94 -23.04 -2.40 -4.92
C ARG A 94 -22.48 -2.15 -3.54
#